data_AF-A0A062UBQ4-F1
#
_entry.id   AF-A0A062UBQ4-F1
#
_cell.length_a   1.000
_cell.length_b   1.000
_cell.length_c   1.000
_cell.angle_alpha   90.00
_cell.angle_beta   90.00
_cell.angle_gamma   90.00
#
_symmetry.space_group_name_H-M   'P 1'
#
loop_
_entity.id
_entity.type
_entity.pdbx_description
1 polymer ?
#
loop_
_entity_poly.entity_id
_entity_poly.type
_entity_poly.pdbx_seq_one_letter_code
_entity_poly.pdbx_strand_id
1 'polypeptide(L)'
;MSEIHEIYWEESGNPAGIPVIAVHGGPGGGSSPEMRRFFDPGKYRIILFDQRGCGRSTPHSELRENTTWDLIDDMEALREMLGVKQWLVFGGSWGSTLSLAYGVSHPDNTLGLVLRGIFLVSKAEIQWFYQSGASRLFPDAFDRYLAPIPEDERDDLLMAFHRRLTGDDRQTRVEAARAWARWEGETLSIKGPTTTPARFNEDDFVDAFARIECHYFVNRGFFAQDNWLLEEAKTQLKDVPGVIVHGRYDVVTPLSTAWALSKAWPKAELNIIPDAGHSSMEPGIVDRLIQATDDFAVKYASLIGG
;
A
#
# COMPACT_ATOMS: atom_id res chain seq x y z
N MET A 1 -14.75 -16.14 7.09
CA MET A 1 -15.33 -15.13 6.18
C MET A 1 -16.21 -14.21 7.02
N SER A 2 -16.05 -12.90 6.87
CA SER A 2 -16.85 -11.90 7.59
C SER A 2 -18.33 -11.97 7.17
N GLU A 3 -19.25 -11.71 8.11
CA GLU A 3 -20.68 -11.51 7.81
C GLU A 3 -21.00 -10.07 7.42
N ILE A 4 -20.03 -9.15 7.56
CA ILE A 4 -20.20 -7.71 7.33
C ILE A 4 -19.68 -7.32 5.95
N HIS A 5 -18.54 -7.86 5.53
CA HIS A 5 -17.81 -7.39 4.36
C HIS A 5 -18.06 -8.25 3.11
N GLU A 6 -18.31 -7.58 1.98
CA GLU A 6 -18.24 -8.17 0.64
C GLU A 6 -17.05 -7.57 -0.12
N ILE A 7 -16.10 -8.42 -0.48
CA ILE A 7 -14.85 -8.02 -1.14
C ILE A 7 -15.01 -8.09 -2.65
N TYR A 8 -14.82 -6.94 -3.30
CA TYR A 8 -14.67 -6.88 -4.74
C TYR A 8 -13.32 -7.46 -5.17
N TRP A 9 -13.34 -8.30 -6.20
CA TRP A 9 -12.15 -8.77 -6.89
C TRP A 9 -12.41 -8.91 -8.38
N GLU A 10 -11.33 -8.99 -9.16
CA GLU A 10 -11.37 -9.17 -10.61
C GLU A 10 -10.13 -9.90 -11.11
N GLU A 11 -10.27 -10.47 -12.31
CA GLU A 11 -9.18 -11.14 -13.03
C GLU A 11 -8.92 -10.49 -14.38
N SER A 12 -7.66 -10.55 -14.83
CA SER A 12 -7.21 -10.06 -16.12
C SER A 12 -6.02 -10.88 -16.63
N GLY A 13 -5.64 -10.69 -17.88
CA GLY A 13 -4.53 -11.41 -18.50
C GLY A 13 -4.91 -12.82 -18.96
N ASN A 14 -4.00 -13.77 -18.81
CA ASN A 14 -4.14 -15.15 -19.24
C ASN A 14 -4.64 -16.02 -18.07
N PRO A 15 -5.85 -16.63 -18.14
CA PRO A 15 -6.36 -17.52 -17.08
C PRO A 15 -5.47 -18.73 -16.76
N ALA A 16 -4.62 -19.15 -17.69
CA ALA A 16 -3.64 -20.23 -17.52
C ALA A 16 -2.20 -19.70 -17.31
N GLY A 17 -2.06 -18.41 -17.01
CA GLY A 17 -0.79 -17.76 -16.72
C GLY A 17 -0.33 -17.91 -15.27
N ILE A 18 0.83 -17.35 -14.97
CA ILE A 18 1.40 -17.28 -13.62
C ILE A 18 0.45 -16.47 -12.73
N PRO A 19 -0.06 -17.03 -11.62
CA PRO A 19 -0.91 -16.28 -10.70
C PRO A 19 -0.14 -15.13 -10.04
N VAL A 20 -0.70 -13.92 -10.11
CA VAL A 20 -0.19 -12.75 -9.40
C VAL A 20 -1.33 -11.99 -8.74
N ILE A 21 -1.19 -11.66 -7.46
CA ILE A 21 -2.10 -10.75 -6.78
C ILE A 21 -1.47 -9.36 -6.67
N ALA A 22 -2.21 -8.34 -7.14
CA ALA A 22 -1.80 -6.96 -7.08
C ALA A 22 -2.52 -6.24 -5.93
N VAL A 23 -1.75 -5.82 -4.93
CA VAL A 23 -2.20 -5.26 -3.66
C VAL A 23 -2.09 -3.74 -3.69
N HIS A 24 -3.22 -3.03 -3.61
CA HIS A 24 -3.25 -1.58 -3.69
C HIS A 24 -2.76 -0.90 -2.40
N GLY A 25 -2.38 0.38 -2.52
CA GLY A 25 -1.92 1.23 -1.42
C GLY A 25 -3.02 1.96 -0.65
N GLY A 26 -2.62 2.97 0.12
CA GLY A 26 -3.43 3.67 1.12
C GLY A 26 -2.91 3.40 2.54
N PRO A 27 -3.63 2.64 3.40
CA PRO A 27 -4.78 1.79 3.07
C PRO A 27 -6.05 2.56 2.70
N GLY A 28 -7.02 1.87 2.10
CA GLY A 28 -8.28 2.49 1.66
C GLY A 28 -8.24 3.12 0.25
N GLY A 29 -7.17 2.90 -0.54
CA GLY A 29 -7.01 3.52 -1.86
C GLY A 29 -7.79 2.87 -3.01
N GLY A 30 -8.23 1.61 -2.86
CA GLY A 30 -8.82 0.83 -3.94
C GLY A 30 -7.88 0.52 -5.11
N SER A 31 -8.21 -0.53 -5.85
CA SER A 31 -7.54 -0.90 -7.09
C SER A 31 -7.80 0.10 -8.21
N SER A 32 -6.94 0.10 -9.24
CA SER A 32 -7.13 0.92 -10.44
C SER A 32 -6.77 0.14 -11.72
N PRO A 33 -7.34 0.51 -12.88
CA PRO A 33 -7.04 -0.16 -14.14
C PRO A 33 -5.55 -0.16 -14.51
N GLU A 34 -4.80 0.87 -14.08
CA GLU A 34 -3.36 1.00 -14.32
C GLU A 34 -2.56 -0.12 -13.67
N MET A 35 -3.01 -0.65 -12.52
CA MET A 35 -2.31 -1.73 -11.82
C MET A 35 -2.19 -2.99 -12.67
N ARG A 36 -3.13 -3.25 -13.58
CA ARG A 36 -3.10 -4.41 -14.50
C ARG A 36 -1.97 -4.30 -15.53
N ARG A 37 -1.42 -3.09 -15.75
CA ARG A 37 -0.50 -2.79 -16.85
C ARG A 37 0.98 -3.03 -16.49
N PHE A 38 1.27 -3.46 -15.27
CA PHE A 38 2.62 -3.85 -14.85
C PHE A 38 2.97 -5.29 -15.22
N PHE A 39 2.06 -6.05 -15.83
CA PHE A 39 2.23 -7.47 -16.12
C PHE A 39 2.03 -7.75 -17.60
N ASP A 40 2.82 -8.67 -18.15
CA ASP A 40 2.58 -9.22 -19.50
C ASP A 40 1.26 -10.02 -19.50
N PRO A 41 0.21 -9.55 -20.23
CA PRO A 41 -1.10 -10.18 -20.21
C PRO A 41 -1.13 -11.56 -20.88
N GLY A 42 -0.08 -11.93 -21.65
CA GLY A 42 0.06 -13.28 -22.21
C GLY A 42 0.61 -14.29 -21.20
N LYS A 43 1.32 -13.82 -20.16
CA LYS A 43 2.04 -14.69 -19.21
C LYS A 43 1.41 -14.75 -17.82
N TYR A 44 0.70 -13.71 -17.39
CA TYR A 44 0.14 -13.62 -16.04
C TYR A 44 -1.37 -13.82 -15.99
N ARG A 45 -1.83 -14.55 -14.97
CA ARG A 45 -3.20 -14.52 -14.45
C ARG A 45 -3.22 -13.45 -13.35
N ILE A 46 -3.75 -12.28 -13.67
CA ILE A 46 -3.64 -11.08 -12.84
C ILE A 46 -4.89 -10.96 -11.96
N ILE A 47 -4.73 -11.01 -10.65
CA ILE A 47 -5.80 -10.87 -9.66
C ILE A 47 -5.68 -9.51 -8.97
N LEU A 48 -6.74 -8.72 -8.99
CA LEU A 48 -6.88 -7.49 -8.21
C LEU A 48 -8.06 -7.65 -7.25
N PHE A 49 -7.97 -7.00 -6.10
CA PHE A 49 -9.07 -6.91 -5.15
C PHE A 49 -9.08 -5.54 -4.49
N ASP A 50 -10.26 -5.06 -4.09
CA ASP A 50 -10.40 -3.87 -3.28
C ASP A 50 -10.46 -4.31 -1.80
N GLN A 51 -9.56 -3.81 -0.97
CA GLN A 51 -9.53 -4.13 0.46
C GLN A 51 -10.80 -3.64 1.16
N ARG A 52 -11.07 -4.18 2.36
CA ARG A 52 -12.25 -3.86 3.18
C ARG A 52 -12.49 -2.34 3.26
N GLY A 53 -13.74 -1.94 3.00
CA GLY A 53 -14.20 -0.56 3.15
C GLY A 53 -13.80 0.43 2.06
N CYS A 54 -13.15 0.02 0.97
CA CYS A 54 -12.74 0.94 -0.09
C CYS A 54 -13.02 0.42 -1.50
N GLY A 55 -12.91 1.32 -2.49
CA GLY A 55 -13.16 0.99 -3.89
C GLY A 55 -14.59 0.48 -4.09
N ARG A 56 -14.71 -0.73 -4.63
CA ARG A 56 -15.97 -1.41 -4.91
C ARG A 56 -16.37 -2.40 -3.80
N SER A 57 -15.54 -2.60 -2.79
CA SER A 57 -15.86 -3.44 -1.64
C SER A 57 -16.84 -2.73 -0.70
N THR A 58 -17.74 -3.50 -0.09
CA THR A 58 -18.80 -2.99 0.77
C THR A 58 -18.71 -3.61 2.17
N PRO A 59 -19.21 -2.91 3.21
CA PRO A 59 -19.72 -1.54 3.21
C PRO A 59 -18.60 -0.49 3.13
N HIS A 60 -18.86 0.60 2.39
CA HIS A 60 -17.88 1.66 2.15
C HIS A 60 -17.49 2.41 3.45
N SER A 61 -16.22 2.74 3.60
CA SER A 61 -15.60 3.39 4.77
C SER A 61 -15.83 2.65 6.11
N GLU A 62 -16.03 1.33 6.08
CA GLU A 62 -16.22 0.51 7.29
C GLU A 62 -14.88 0.17 7.96
N LEU A 63 -14.84 0.32 9.29
CA LEU A 63 -13.65 0.11 10.11
C LEU A 63 -13.74 -1.14 11.01
N ARG A 64 -14.94 -1.66 11.24
CA ARG A 64 -15.12 -2.91 11.99
C ARG A 64 -14.56 -4.08 11.17
N GLU A 65 -13.84 -4.99 11.83
CA GLU A 65 -13.17 -6.11 11.15
C GLU A 65 -12.30 -5.62 9.98
N ASN A 66 -11.61 -4.47 10.13
CA ASN A 66 -10.74 -3.91 9.10
C ASN A 66 -9.32 -3.75 9.67
N THR A 67 -8.68 -4.89 9.91
CA THR A 67 -7.31 -4.97 10.40
C THR A 67 -6.36 -5.59 9.37
N THR A 68 -5.05 -5.47 9.56
CA THR A 68 -4.08 -6.12 8.68
C THR A 68 -4.33 -7.63 8.57
N TRP A 69 -4.67 -8.28 9.68
CA TRP A 69 -4.90 -9.74 9.72
C TRP A 69 -6.20 -10.14 9.02
N ASP A 70 -7.25 -9.33 9.16
CA ASP A 70 -8.48 -9.48 8.40
C ASP A 70 -8.23 -9.46 6.88
N LEU A 71 -7.36 -8.55 6.42
CA LEU A 71 -6.99 -8.45 5.01
C LEU A 71 -6.12 -9.64 4.55
N ILE A 72 -5.27 -10.18 5.42
CA ILE A 72 -4.53 -11.42 5.13
C ILE A 72 -5.48 -12.61 4.98
N ASP A 73 -6.48 -12.73 5.86
CA ASP A 73 -7.51 -13.77 5.77
C ASP A 73 -8.32 -13.64 4.47
N ASP A 74 -8.63 -12.42 4.02
CA ASP A 74 -9.30 -12.19 2.74
C ASP A 74 -8.43 -12.63 1.55
N MET A 75 -7.13 -12.36 1.60
CA MET A 75 -6.18 -12.79 0.57
C MET A 75 -6.12 -14.33 0.49
N GLU A 76 -6.05 -15.04 1.62
CA GLU A 76 -6.08 -16.51 1.62
C GLU A 76 -7.42 -17.07 1.14
N ALA A 77 -8.54 -16.49 1.57
CA ALA A 77 -9.86 -16.90 1.10
C ALA A 77 -9.99 -16.74 -0.42
N LEU A 78 -9.50 -15.63 -0.98
CA LEU A 78 -9.46 -15.39 -2.43
C LEU A 78 -8.54 -16.39 -3.14
N ARG A 79 -7.35 -16.66 -2.59
CA ARG A 79 -6.41 -17.64 -3.14
C ARG A 79 -7.04 -19.03 -3.24
N GLU A 80 -7.68 -19.48 -2.16
CA GLU A 80 -8.34 -20.79 -2.09
C GLU A 80 -9.54 -20.88 -3.02
N MET A 81 -10.39 -19.85 -3.05
CA MET A 81 -11.56 -19.78 -3.94
C MET A 81 -11.14 -19.89 -5.43
N LEU A 82 -10.02 -19.29 -5.80
CA LEU A 82 -9.49 -19.32 -7.17
C LEU A 82 -8.66 -20.58 -7.50
N GLY A 83 -8.48 -21.49 -6.53
CA GLY A 83 -7.68 -22.70 -6.68
C GLY A 83 -6.19 -22.44 -6.91
N VAL A 84 -5.68 -21.29 -6.48
CA VAL A 84 -4.29 -20.89 -6.66
C VAL A 84 -3.42 -21.51 -5.57
N LYS A 85 -2.40 -22.28 -5.92
CA LYS A 85 -1.49 -22.88 -4.91
C LYS A 85 -0.51 -21.86 -4.35
N GLN A 86 0.15 -21.14 -5.24
CA GLN A 86 1.10 -20.08 -4.92
C GLN A 86 0.90 -18.94 -5.92
N TRP A 87 1.14 -17.70 -5.50
CA TRP A 87 1.13 -16.55 -6.39
C TRP A 87 2.33 -15.63 -6.15
N LEU A 88 2.65 -14.85 -7.17
CA LEU A 88 3.49 -13.66 -7.00
C LEU A 88 2.66 -12.60 -6.28
N VAL A 89 3.25 -11.88 -5.32
CA VAL A 89 2.58 -10.79 -4.63
C VAL A 89 3.23 -9.48 -5.04
N PHE A 90 2.44 -8.58 -5.62
CA PHE A 90 2.88 -7.29 -6.12
C PHE A 90 2.20 -6.18 -5.31
N GLY A 91 2.96 -5.28 -4.70
CA GLY A 91 2.35 -4.23 -3.89
C GLY A 91 3.28 -3.07 -3.62
N GLY A 92 2.73 -1.86 -3.51
CA GLY A 92 3.52 -0.68 -3.18
C GLY A 92 2.85 0.28 -2.21
N SER A 93 3.64 1.11 -1.52
CA SER A 93 3.18 1.91 -0.38
C SER A 93 2.62 1.01 0.71
N TRP A 94 1.45 1.29 1.28
CA TRP A 94 0.69 0.32 2.10
C TRP A 94 0.55 -1.07 1.46
N GLY A 95 0.43 -1.15 0.14
CA GLY A 95 0.40 -2.43 -0.56
C GLY A 95 1.68 -3.24 -0.33
N SER A 96 2.83 -2.58 -0.12
CA SER A 96 4.08 -3.24 0.28
C SER A 96 4.03 -3.74 1.73
N THR A 97 3.39 -2.99 2.63
CA THR A 97 3.13 -3.40 4.02
C THR A 97 2.33 -4.70 4.05
N LEU A 98 1.18 -4.71 3.36
CA LEU A 98 0.29 -5.87 3.34
C LEU A 98 0.93 -7.05 2.59
N SER A 99 1.65 -6.80 1.49
CA SER A 99 2.40 -7.84 0.77
C SER A 99 3.49 -8.49 1.63
N LEU A 100 4.21 -7.68 2.43
CA LEU A 100 5.19 -8.20 3.39
C LEU A 100 4.52 -9.00 4.49
N ALA A 101 3.45 -8.48 5.09
CA ALA A 101 2.66 -9.19 6.10
C ALA A 101 2.16 -10.55 5.58
N TYR A 102 1.68 -10.59 4.35
CA TYR A 102 1.29 -11.84 3.69
C TYR A 102 2.48 -12.79 3.50
N GLY A 103 3.58 -12.29 2.92
CA GLY A 103 4.76 -13.11 2.64
C GLY A 103 5.40 -13.70 3.90
N VAL A 104 5.42 -12.97 5.02
CA VAL A 104 5.95 -13.50 6.29
C VAL A 104 5.01 -14.51 6.95
N SER A 105 3.69 -14.38 6.73
CA SER A 105 2.69 -15.26 7.34
C SER A 105 2.44 -16.52 6.52
N HIS A 106 2.62 -16.44 5.20
CA HIS A 106 2.37 -17.50 4.22
C HIS A 106 3.54 -17.64 3.22
N PRO A 107 4.78 -17.87 3.68
CA PRO A 107 5.94 -17.97 2.78
C PRO A 107 5.79 -19.11 1.77
N ASP A 108 5.16 -20.22 2.17
CA ASP A 108 4.92 -21.37 1.30
C ASP A 108 3.88 -21.11 0.19
N ASN A 109 3.04 -20.09 0.34
CA ASN A 109 2.04 -19.68 -0.67
C ASN A 109 2.56 -18.54 -1.57
N THR A 110 3.80 -18.11 -1.36
CA THR A 110 4.38 -16.93 -2.01
C THR A 110 5.48 -17.32 -3.00
N LEU A 111 5.23 -17.13 -4.30
CA LEU A 111 6.26 -17.32 -5.34
C LEU A 111 7.39 -16.31 -5.21
N GLY A 112 7.06 -15.09 -4.80
CA GLY A 112 7.99 -13.99 -4.58
C GLY A 112 7.24 -12.71 -4.27
N LEU A 113 7.97 -11.64 -3.95
CA LEU A 113 7.40 -10.31 -3.74
C LEU A 113 8.03 -9.29 -4.70
N VAL A 114 7.19 -8.47 -5.35
CA VAL A 114 7.61 -7.27 -6.07
C VAL A 114 7.06 -6.06 -5.32
N LEU A 115 7.95 -5.35 -4.64
CA LEU A 115 7.59 -4.30 -3.70
C LEU A 115 8.04 -2.92 -4.19
N ARG A 116 7.23 -1.89 -3.93
CA ARG A 116 7.57 -0.48 -4.25
C ARG A 116 7.28 0.46 -3.11
N GLY A 117 8.13 1.46 -2.85
CA GLY A 117 7.82 2.49 -1.86
C GLY A 117 7.56 1.86 -0.49
N ILE A 118 8.57 1.16 0.03
CA ILE A 118 8.49 0.33 1.24
C ILE A 118 7.99 1.15 2.42
N PHE A 119 6.91 0.65 3.01
CA PHE A 119 6.30 1.19 4.21
C PHE A 119 6.15 0.08 5.27
N LEU A 120 6.69 0.30 6.47
CA LEU A 120 6.62 -0.68 7.56
C LEU A 120 5.71 -0.25 8.71
N VAL A 121 5.02 0.89 8.55
CA VAL A 121 4.10 1.47 9.57
C VAL A 121 4.83 1.71 10.90
N SER A 122 6.14 1.93 10.87
CA SER A 122 6.88 2.22 12.09
C SER A 122 6.47 3.58 12.63
N LYS A 123 6.59 3.75 13.95
CA LYS A 123 6.34 5.05 14.60
C LYS A 123 7.16 6.18 13.95
N ALA A 124 8.39 5.90 13.54
CA ALA A 124 9.26 6.88 12.90
C ALA A 124 8.72 7.32 11.53
N GLU A 125 8.19 6.40 10.72
CA GLU A 125 7.59 6.72 9.42
C GLU A 125 6.30 7.53 9.58
N ILE A 126 5.44 7.14 10.52
CA ILE A 126 4.21 7.87 10.84
C ILE A 126 4.52 9.29 11.32
N GLN A 127 5.49 9.44 12.23
CA GLN A 127 5.92 10.76 12.70
C GLN A 127 6.54 11.61 11.59
N TRP A 128 7.33 11.00 10.71
CA TRP A 128 7.97 11.69 9.59
C TRP A 128 6.94 12.36 8.68
N PHE A 129 5.88 11.64 8.30
CA PHE A 129 4.94 12.11 7.29
C PHE A 129 3.74 12.89 7.87
N TYR A 130 3.22 12.50 9.03
CA TYR A 130 2.01 13.10 9.62
C TYR A 130 2.27 14.07 10.77
N GLN A 131 3.51 14.22 11.27
CA GLN A 131 3.82 15.12 12.39
C GLN A 131 4.93 16.13 12.06
N SER A 132 6.14 15.66 11.78
CA SER A 132 7.28 16.51 11.45
C SER A 132 8.36 15.74 10.69
N GLY A 133 8.68 16.21 9.49
CA GLY A 133 9.62 15.55 8.59
C GLY A 133 9.41 16.06 7.18
N ALA A 134 8.53 15.39 6.43
CA ALA A 134 8.10 15.85 5.10
C ALA A 134 7.52 17.27 5.13
N SER A 135 6.91 17.69 6.25
CA SER A 135 6.44 19.07 6.48
C SER A 135 7.51 20.15 6.28
N ARG A 136 8.79 19.82 6.47
CA ARG A 136 9.91 20.76 6.26
C ARG A 136 10.23 20.97 4.79
N LEU A 137 9.82 20.04 3.92
CA LEU A 137 10.01 20.10 2.48
C LEU A 137 8.81 20.77 1.79
N PHE A 138 7.61 20.62 2.36
CA PHE A 138 6.36 21.14 1.81
C PHE A 138 5.58 21.97 2.85
N PRO A 139 6.14 23.06 3.40
CA PRO A 139 5.48 23.86 4.43
C PRO A 139 4.16 24.47 3.94
N ASP A 140 4.08 24.84 2.67
CA ASP A 140 2.89 25.40 2.04
C ASP A 140 1.73 24.40 1.93
N ALA A 141 2.03 23.13 1.59
CA ALA A 141 1.04 22.06 1.61
C ALA A 141 0.69 21.64 3.04
N PHE A 142 1.68 21.63 3.95
CA PHE A 142 1.47 21.27 5.34
C PHE A 142 0.58 22.28 6.09
N ASP A 143 0.65 23.58 5.78
CA ASP A 143 -0.29 24.58 6.32
C ASP A 143 -1.76 24.22 6.02
N ARG A 144 -2.03 23.66 4.84
CA ARG A 144 -3.36 23.19 4.45
C ARG A 144 -3.75 21.89 5.15
N TYR A 145 -2.79 21.00 5.40
CA TYR A 145 -2.99 19.82 6.23
C TYR A 145 -3.34 20.20 7.69
N LEU A 146 -2.73 21.25 8.23
CA LEU A 146 -3.00 21.70 9.61
C LEU A 146 -4.32 22.47 9.77
N ALA A 147 -4.87 23.04 8.69
CA ALA A 147 -6.03 23.93 8.72
C ALA A 147 -7.26 23.41 9.51
N PRO A 148 -7.68 22.12 9.41
CA PRO A 148 -8.81 21.61 10.20
C PRO A 148 -8.48 21.28 11.66
N ILE A 149 -7.22 21.40 12.08
CA ILE A 149 -6.75 21.03 13.43
C ILE A 149 -6.46 22.30 14.27
N PRO A 150 -7.16 22.49 15.40
CA PRO A 150 -6.89 23.53 16.40
C PRO A 150 -5.45 23.50 16.89
N GLU A 151 -4.87 24.67 17.17
CA GLU A 151 -3.45 24.80 17.55
C GLU A 151 -3.05 23.98 18.79
N ASP A 152 -3.97 23.84 19.74
CA ASP A 152 -3.79 23.08 20.98
C ASP A 152 -3.90 21.55 20.81
N GLU A 153 -4.29 21.07 19.63
CA GLU A 153 -4.32 19.64 19.28
C GLU A 153 -3.16 19.22 18.33
N ARG A 154 -2.26 20.14 17.95
CA ARG A 154 -1.24 19.89 16.91
C ARG A 154 0.00 19.13 17.41
N ASP A 155 0.08 18.81 18.70
CA ASP A 155 1.15 17.99 19.27
C ASP A 155 1.03 16.50 18.89
N ASP A 156 -0.19 16.04 18.61
CA ASP A 156 -0.51 14.72 18.06
C ASP A 156 -1.55 14.83 16.94
N LEU A 157 -1.07 15.16 15.74
CA LEU A 157 -1.91 15.34 14.55
C LEU A 157 -2.64 14.05 14.18
N LEU A 158 -1.99 12.91 14.31
CA LEU A 158 -2.59 11.62 13.98
C LEU A 158 -3.86 11.38 14.81
N MET A 159 -3.78 11.57 16.12
CA MET A 159 -4.96 11.42 16.99
C MET A 159 -5.98 12.54 16.80
N ALA A 160 -5.54 13.77 16.49
CA ALA A 160 -6.44 14.89 16.20
C ALA A 160 -7.28 14.66 14.93
N PHE A 161 -6.65 14.10 13.90
CA PHE A 161 -7.35 13.64 12.69
C PHE A 161 -8.26 12.46 12.98
N HIS A 162 -7.78 11.44 13.72
CA HIS A 162 -8.59 10.28 14.07
C HIS A 162 -9.91 10.66 14.75
N ARG A 163 -9.86 11.57 15.75
CA ARG A 163 -11.07 12.09 16.42
C ARG A 163 -12.10 12.65 15.46
N ARG A 164 -11.65 13.39 14.44
CA ARG A 164 -12.52 14.00 13.41
C ARG A 164 -13.02 12.98 12.40
N LEU A 165 -12.15 12.06 12.00
CA LEU A 165 -12.42 11.02 11.00
C LEU A 165 -13.38 9.93 11.52
N THR A 166 -13.41 9.69 12.83
CA THR A 166 -14.35 8.74 13.47
C THR A 166 -15.50 9.43 14.20
N GLY A 167 -15.65 10.74 14.06
CA GLY A 167 -16.71 11.52 14.71
C GLY A 167 -18.05 11.46 13.97
N ASP A 168 -19.12 11.77 14.70
CA ASP A 168 -20.49 11.78 14.17
C ASP A 168 -20.78 12.98 13.27
N ASP A 169 -20.05 14.10 13.42
CA ASP A 169 -20.22 15.27 12.57
C ASP A 169 -19.65 15.04 11.17
N ARG A 170 -20.54 14.85 10.20
CA ARG A 170 -20.17 14.61 8.80
C ARG A 170 -19.38 15.77 8.20
N GLN A 171 -19.69 17.02 8.55
CA GLN A 171 -19.01 18.16 7.95
C GLN A 171 -17.54 18.20 8.40
N THR A 172 -17.28 18.15 9.70
CA THR A 172 -15.93 18.08 10.26
C THR A 172 -15.15 16.88 9.70
N ARG A 173 -15.80 15.73 9.56
CA ARG A 173 -15.18 14.53 8.99
C ARG A 173 -14.72 14.74 7.55
N VAL A 174 -15.58 15.29 6.69
CA VAL A 174 -15.24 15.52 5.27
C VAL A 174 -14.13 16.57 5.13
N GLU A 175 -14.17 17.64 5.93
CA GLU A 175 -13.12 18.66 5.94
C GLU A 175 -11.76 18.07 6.34
N ALA A 176 -11.72 17.25 7.40
CA ALA A 176 -10.51 16.54 7.81
C ALA A 176 -10.05 15.52 6.74
N ALA A 177 -10.97 14.75 6.17
CA ALA A 177 -10.67 13.76 5.14
C ALA A 177 -10.03 14.38 3.89
N ARG A 178 -10.55 15.54 3.44
CA ARG A 178 -9.96 16.26 2.31
C ARG A 178 -8.57 16.80 2.62
N ALA A 179 -8.36 17.38 3.80
CA ALA A 179 -7.04 17.89 4.19
C ALA A 179 -6.00 16.77 4.26
N TRP A 180 -6.39 15.62 4.81
CA TRP A 180 -5.57 14.41 4.89
C TRP A 180 -5.24 13.87 3.49
N ALA A 181 -6.24 13.59 2.65
CA ALA A 181 -6.03 13.01 1.33
C ALA A 181 -5.23 13.96 0.41
N ARG A 182 -5.45 15.28 0.54
CA ARG A 182 -4.70 16.30 -0.21
C ARG A 182 -3.23 16.33 0.17
N TRP A 183 -2.89 16.20 1.45
CA TRP A 183 -1.50 16.19 1.91
C TRP A 183 -0.68 15.09 1.22
N GLU A 184 -1.23 13.87 1.18
CA GLU A 184 -0.57 12.79 0.45
C GLU A 184 -0.56 13.06 -1.05
N GLY A 185 -1.71 13.40 -1.63
CA GLY A 185 -1.85 13.62 -3.08
C GLY A 185 -0.92 14.69 -3.68
N GLU A 186 -0.57 15.73 -2.91
CA GLU A 186 0.36 16.80 -3.33
C GLU A 186 1.85 16.41 -3.20
N THR A 187 2.17 15.33 -2.47
CA THR A 187 3.55 14.93 -2.13
C THR A 187 4.00 13.61 -2.77
N LEU A 188 3.12 12.94 -3.54
CA LEU A 188 3.42 11.65 -4.19
C LEU A 188 4.51 11.70 -5.27
N SER A 189 4.63 12.80 -6.01
CA SER A 189 5.52 12.89 -7.19
C SER A 189 6.54 14.02 -7.08
N ILE A 190 7.73 13.78 -7.62
CA ILE A 190 8.79 14.80 -7.69
C ILE A 190 8.40 15.98 -8.59
N LYS A 191 7.47 15.79 -9.54
CA LYS A 191 6.94 16.85 -10.41
C LYS A 191 5.91 17.76 -9.71
N GLY A 192 5.51 17.42 -8.48
CA GLY A 192 4.55 18.19 -7.70
C GLY A 192 3.08 17.95 -8.09
N PRO A 193 2.15 18.81 -7.62
CA PRO A 193 0.71 18.54 -7.61
C PRO A 193 0.00 18.59 -8.96
N THR A 194 0.70 18.91 -10.07
CA THR A 194 0.10 18.93 -11.42
C THR A 194 -0.30 17.54 -11.93
N THR A 195 -0.04 16.49 -11.13
CA THR A 195 -0.36 15.09 -11.43
C THR A 195 -1.26 14.44 -10.37
N THR A 196 -1.91 15.20 -9.47
CA THR A 196 -2.80 14.59 -8.46
C THR A 196 -3.95 13.85 -9.14
N PRO A 197 -4.18 12.55 -8.83
CA PRO A 197 -5.24 11.78 -9.46
C PRO A 197 -6.63 12.38 -9.21
N ALA A 198 -7.50 12.38 -10.22
CA ALA A 198 -8.83 13.00 -10.15
C ALA A 198 -9.68 12.50 -8.96
N ARG A 199 -9.52 11.23 -8.58
CA ARG A 199 -10.22 10.59 -7.45
C ARG A 199 -10.03 11.28 -6.11
N PHE A 200 -8.93 12.01 -5.89
CA PHE A 200 -8.72 12.79 -4.66
C PHE A 200 -9.69 13.98 -4.52
N ASN A 201 -10.52 14.24 -5.55
CA ASN A 201 -11.61 15.22 -5.50
C ASN A 201 -12.98 14.59 -5.21
N GLU A 202 -13.08 13.25 -5.13
CA GLU A 202 -14.33 12.52 -4.91
C GLU A 202 -14.59 12.30 -3.42
N ASP A 203 -15.74 12.75 -2.93
CA ASP A 203 -16.09 12.77 -1.50
C ASP A 203 -16.09 11.37 -0.87
N ASP A 204 -16.63 10.39 -1.57
CA ASP A 204 -16.66 9.01 -1.09
C ASP A 204 -15.23 8.46 -1.01
N PHE A 205 -14.42 8.62 -2.06
CA PHE A 205 -13.01 8.20 -2.04
C PHE A 205 -12.24 8.81 -0.88
N VAL A 206 -12.29 10.14 -0.69
CA VAL A 206 -11.53 10.79 0.38
C VAL A 206 -11.99 10.38 1.78
N ASP A 207 -13.30 10.11 1.98
CA ASP A 207 -13.82 9.61 3.25
C ASP A 207 -13.27 8.21 3.56
N ALA A 208 -13.34 7.25 2.64
CA ALA A 208 -12.78 5.92 2.87
C ALA A 208 -11.27 5.97 3.05
N PHE A 209 -10.57 6.67 2.14
CA PHE A 209 -9.12 6.79 2.14
C PHE A 209 -8.62 7.30 3.50
N ALA A 210 -9.02 8.52 3.90
CA ALA A 210 -8.51 9.12 5.12
C ALA A 210 -8.90 8.33 6.38
N ARG A 211 -10.14 7.82 6.45
CA ARG A 211 -10.62 7.10 7.64
C ARG A 211 -9.89 5.78 7.83
N ILE A 212 -9.76 4.99 6.78
CA ILE A 212 -9.09 3.69 6.83
C ILE A 212 -7.61 3.90 7.08
N GLU A 213 -6.97 4.80 6.33
CA GLU A 213 -5.56 5.09 6.49
C GLU A 213 -5.20 5.52 7.93
N CYS A 214 -5.92 6.51 8.47
CA CYS A 214 -5.74 6.97 9.83
C CYS A 214 -6.04 5.86 10.86
N HIS A 215 -7.08 5.04 10.63
CA HIS A 215 -7.44 3.90 11.49
C HIS A 215 -6.30 2.89 11.62
N TYR A 216 -5.63 2.54 10.52
CA TYR A 216 -4.49 1.63 10.56
C TYR A 216 -3.31 2.26 11.31
N PHE A 217 -3.06 3.55 11.14
CA PHE A 217 -1.89 4.20 11.71
C PHE A 217 -2.02 4.43 13.22
N VAL A 218 -3.19 4.84 13.72
CA VAL A 218 -3.40 4.92 15.18
C VAL A 218 -3.27 3.56 15.86
N ASN A 219 -3.58 2.48 15.14
CA ASN A 219 -3.47 1.11 15.61
C ASN A 219 -2.11 0.46 15.28
N ARG A 220 -1.12 1.23 14.78
CA ARG A 220 0.23 0.75 14.45
C ARG A 220 0.23 -0.44 13.47
N GLY A 221 -0.67 -0.39 12.49
CA GLY A 221 -0.87 -1.48 11.52
C GLY A 221 -1.33 -2.80 12.15
N PHE A 222 -1.84 -2.78 13.38
CA PHE A 222 -2.24 -3.97 14.15
C PHE A 222 -1.11 -4.99 14.38
N PHE A 223 0.14 -4.56 14.26
CA PHE A 223 1.30 -5.38 14.56
C PHE A 223 1.57 -5.44 16.07
N ALA A 224 2.15 -6.56 16.52
CA ALA A 224 2.43 -6.79 17.94
C ALA A 224 3.37 -5.73 18.54
N GLN A 225 4.29 -5.20 17.73
CA GLN A 225 5.29 -4.21 18.12
C GLN A 225 5.77 -3.37 16.95
N ASP A 226 6.44 -2.26 17.25
CA ASP A 226 7.15 -1.46 16.25
C ASP A 226 8.24 -2.31 15.56
N ASN A 227 8.40 -2.13 14.25
CA ASN A 227 9.33 -2.91 13.40
C ASN A 227 9.04 -4.42 13.31
N TRP A 228 7.85 -4.89 13.71
CA TRP A 228 7.48 -6.32 13.61
C TRP A 228 7.75 -6.91 12.22
N LEU A 229 7.33 -6.22 11.15
CA LEU A 229 7.56 -6.66 9.77
C LEU A 229 9.04 -6.81 9.43
N LEU A 230 9.89 -5.91 9.91
CA LEU A 230 11.32 -5.95 9.66
C LEU A 230 11.98 -7.15 10.35
N GLU A 231 11.51 -7.48 11.57
CA GLU A 231 12.03 -8.62 12.33
C GLU A 231 11.57 -9.95 11.70
N GLU A 232 10.29 -10.10 11.36
CA GLU A 232 9.79 -11.32 10.72
C GLU A 232 10.39 -11.52 9.33
N ALA A 233 10.65 -10.45 8.57
CA ALA A 233 11.29 -10.56 7.26
C ALA A 233 12.67 -11.26 7.32
N LYS A 234 13.41 -11.13 8.44
CA LYS A 234 14.74 -11.75 8.61
C LYS A 234 14.68 -13.27 8.60
N THR A 235 13.61 -13.84 9.14
CA THR A 235 13.47 -15.28 9.35
C THR A 235 12.53 -15.90 8.32
N GLN A 236 11.36 -15.30 8.11
CA GLN A 236 10.30 -15.89 7.29
C GLN A 236 10.55 -15.72 5.79
N LEU A 237 11.22 -14.65 5.36
CA LEU A 237 11.47 -14.38 3.93
C LEU A 237 12.85 -14.86 3.44
N LYS A 238 13.62 -15.58 4.27
CA LYS A 238 15.01 -15.98 3.97
C LYS A 238 15.18 -16.72 2.63
N ASP A 239 14.14 -17.43 2.18
CA ASP A 239 14.12 -18.21 0.94
C ASP A 239 13.15 -17.64 -0.11
N VAL A 240 12.35 -16.62 0.25
CA VAL A 240 11.41 -15.97 -0.64
C VAL A 240 12.17 -14.96 -1.51
N PRO A 241 12.13 -15.08 -2.85
CA PRO A 241 12.77 -14.13 -3.75
C PRO A 241 11.99 -12.82 -3.80
N GLY A 242 12.67 -11.71 -4.09
CA GLY A 242 11.93 -10.48 -4.38
C GLY A 242 12.75 -9.32 -4.89
N VAL A 243 12.01 -8.28 -5.27
CA VAL A 243 12.54 -7.03 -5.81
C VAL A 243 11.94 -5.88 -5.02
N ILE A 244 12.78 -4.96 -4.57
CA ILE A 244 12.37 -3.72 -3.91
C ILE A 244 12.71 -2.56 -4.85
N VAL A 245 11.71 -1.79 -5.27
CA VAL A 245 11.86 -0.60 -6.12
C VAL A 245 11.54 0.64 -5.30
N HIS A 246 12.47 1.57 -5.14
CA HIS A 246 12.24 2.72 -4.24
C HIS A 246 12.80 4.02 -4.82
N GLY A 247 12.01 5.09 -4.79
CA GLY A 247 12.44 6.41 -5.23
C GLY A 247 13.47 7.02 -4.26
N ARG A 248 14.55 7.60 -4.78
CA ARG A 248 15.55 8.28 -3.94
C ARG A 248 14.95 9.40 -3.11
N TYR A 249 13.99 10.12 -3.68
CA TYR A 249 13.34 11.29 -3.09
C TYR A 249 11.89 11.00 -2.70
N ASP A 250 11.60 9.74 -2.36
CA ASP A 250 10.33 9.37 -1.77
C ASP A 250 10.19 10.02 -0.38
N VAL A 251 9.36 11.07 -0.32
CA VAL A 251 9.08 11.83 0.91
C VAL A 251 7.92 11.25 1.71
N VAL A 252 7.14 10.33 1.14
CA VAL A 252 6.02 9.67 1.80
C VAL A 252 6.54 8.51 2.63
N THR A 253 7.35 7.67 1.99
CA THR A 253 8.02 6.52 2.62
C THR A 253 9.53 6.66 2.44
N PRO A 254 10.26 7.20 3.44
CA PRO A 254 11.68 7.47 3.29
C PRO A 254 12.51 6.24 2.91
N LEU A 255 13.49 6.43 2.02
CA LEU A 255 14.40 5.37 1.54
C LEU A 255 15.09 4.58 2.67
N SER A 256 15.28 5.18 3.86
CA SER A 256 15.82 4.49 5.03
C SER A 256 15.09 3.19 5.35
N THR A 257 13.77 3.14 5.13
CA THR A 257 12.96 1.95 5.36
C THR A 257 13.31 0.83 4.38
N ALA A 258 13.32 1.12 3.08
CA ALA A 258 13.71 0.14 2.05
C ALA A 258 15.15 -0.34 2.22
N TRP A 259 16.06 0.56 2.62
CA TRP A 259 17.44 0.21 2.93
C TRP A 259 17.54 -0.75 4.12
N ALA A 260 16.79 -0.51 5.20
CA ALA A 260 16.75 -1.40 6.35
C ALA A 260 16.19 -2.78 5.97
N LEU A 261 15.09 -2.80 5.21
CA LEU A 261 14.47 -4.04 4.73
C LEU A 261 15.43 -4.86 3.85
N SER A 262 16.17 -4.24 2.94
CA SER A 262 17.12 -4.95 2.09
C SER A 262 18.28 -5.58 2.87
N LYS A 263 18.58 -5.09 4.08
CA LYS A 263 19.56 -5.73 4.98
C LYS A 263 18.94 -6.89 5.76
N ALA A 264 17.67 -6.78 6.11
CA ALA A 264 16.92 -7.83 6.79
C ALA A 264 16.56 -9.00 5.86
N TRP A 265 16.37 -8.76 4.56
CA TRP A 265 15.92 -9.74 3.59
C TRP A 265 16.95 -9.91 2.44
N PRO A 266 17.99 -10.76 2.60
CA PRO A 266 19.12 -10.84 1.67
C PRO A 266 18.77 -11.40 0.28
N LYS A 267 17.62 -12.07 0.13
CA LYS A 267 17.12 -12.55 -1.17
C LYS A 267 16.44 -11.45 -1.99
N ALA A 268 16.20 -10.27 -1.41
CA ALA A 268 15.66 -9.15 -2.14
C ALA A 268 16.74 -8.34 -2.84
N GLU A 269 16.42 -7.94 -4.06
CA GLU A 269 17.21 -6.99 -4.83
C GLU A 269 16.68 -5.57 -4.64
N LEU A 270 17.47 -4.70 -3.99
CA LEU A 270 17.12 -3.29 -3.83
C LEU A 270 17.52 -2.46 -5.05
N ASN A 271 16.53 -1.80 -5.63
CA ASN A 271 16.64 -0.91 -6.78
C ASN A 271 16.23 0.51 -6.39
N ILE A 272 17.22 1.40 -6.30
CA ILE A 272 16.98 2.80 -5.93
C ILE A 272 16.93 3.65 -7.19
N ILE A 273 15.76 4.24 -7.47
CA ILE A 273 15.56 5.08 -8.66
C ILE A 273 15.99 6.52 -8.33
N PRO A 274 17.05 7.04 -8.98
CA PRO A 274 17.75 8.24 -8.53
C PRO A 274 16.93 9.53 -8.64
N ASP A 275 15.98 9.60 -9.57
CA ASP A 275 15.20 10.78 -9.95
C ASP A 275 13.68 10.58 -9.77
N ALA A 276 13.28 9.73 -8.82
CA ALA A 276 11.87 9.42 -8.55
C ALA A 276 11.44 9.75 -7.12
N GLY A 277 10.16 10.14 -7.00
CA GLY A 277 9.40 10.25 -5.74
C GLY A 277 8.71 8.94 -5.36
N HIS A 278 7.53 9.04 -4.74
CA HIS A 278 6.79 7.88 -4.20
C HIS A 278 5.97 7.14 -5.27
N SER A 279 5.33 7.87 -6.18
CA SER A 279 4.33 7.33 -7.11
C SER A 279 4.85 6.16 -7.95
N SER A 280 4.02 5.12 -8.12
CA SER A 280 4.30 4.02 -9.05
C SER A 280 4.35 4.45 -10.51
N MET A 281 3.91 5.67 -10.83
CA MET A 281 3.88 6.23 -12.18
C MET A 281 5.10 7.12 -12.48
N GLU A 282 6.07 7.21 -11.57
CA GLU A 282 7.37 7.81 -11.90
C GLU A 282 8.08 6.97 -12.98
N PRO A 283 8.61 7.56 -14.07
CA PRO A 283 9.10 6.79 -15.22
C PRO A 283 10.10 5.68 -14.88
N GLY A 284 11.10 5.96 -14.04
CA GLY A 284 12.09 4.96 -13.63
C GLY A 284 11.54 3.89 -12.67
N ILE A 285 10.48 4.22 -11.91
CA ILE A 285 9.77 3.23 -11.08
C ILE A 285 8.97 2.28 -11.98
N VAL A 286 8.24 2.82 -12.97
CA VAL A 286 7.48 2.02 -13.95
C VAL A 286 8.39 1.05 -14.68
N ASP A 287 9.50 1.55 -15.24
CA ASP A 287 10.46 0.74 -15.98
C ASP A 287 10.97 -0.45 -15.15
N ARG A 288 11.42 -0.18 -13.92
CA ARG A 288 11.96 -1.24 -13.07
C ARG A 288 10.90 -2.23 -12.61
N LEU A 289 9.67 -1.79 -12.36
CA LEU A 289 8.56 -2.68 -11.99
C LEU A 289 8.19 -3.63 -13.12
N ILE A 290 8.14 -3.14 -14.37
CA ILE A 290 7.90 -3.99 -15.55
C ILE A 290 9.04 -5.01 -15.73
N GLN A 291 10.30 -4.57 -15.61
CA GLN A 291 11.43 -5.50 -15.67
C GLN A 291 11.34 -6.57 -14.58
N ALA A 292 10.96 -6.20 -13.35
CA ALA A 292 10.82 -7.15 -12.25
C ALA A 292 9.76 -8.22 -12.54
N THR A 293 8.59 -7.81 -13.06
CA THR A 293 7.52 -8.76 -13.40
C THR A 293 7.91 -9.61 -14.62
N ASP A 294 8.65 -9.07 -15.59
CA ASP A 294 9.17 -9.87 -16.71
C ASP A 294 10.22 -10.91 -16.25
N ASP A 295 11.13 -10.54 -15.34
CA ASP A 295 12.13 -11.46 -14.78
C ASP A 295 11.46 -12.62 -14.03
N PHE A 296 10.43 -12.32 -13.23
CA PHE A 296 9.62 -13.33 -12.55
C PHE A 296 8.85 -14.22 -13.53
N ALA A 297 8.39 -13.67 -14.65
CA ALA A 297 7.71 -14.45 -15.68
C ALA A 297 8.64 -15.44 -16.36
N VAL A 298 9.89 -15.05 -16.62
CA VAL A 298 10.94 -15.95 -17.12
C VAL A 298 11.24 -17.04 -16.09
N LYS A 299 11.40 -16.68 -14.81
CA LYS A 299 11.72 -17.62 -13.73
C LYS A 299 10.65 -18.70 -13.54
N TYR A 300 9.37 -18.33 -13.65
CA TYR A 300 8.23 -19.22 -13.42
C TYR A 300 7.51 -19.64 -14.70
N ALA A 301 8.18 -19.55 -15.86
CA ALA A 301 7.60 -19.91 -17.15
C ALA A 301 7.02 -21.33 -17.21
N SER A 302 7.55 -22.26 -16.41
CA SER A 302 7.04 -23.64 -16.32
C SER A 302 5.64 -23.76 -15.71
N LEU A 303 5.10 -22.71 -15.08
CA LEU A 303 3.75 -22.70 -14.52
C LEU A 303 2.68 -22.33 -15.56
N ILE A 304 3.07 -21.87 -16.75
CA ILE A 304 2.11 -21.45 -17.79
C ILE A 304 1.55 -22.69 -18.50
N GLY A 305 0.22 -22.86 -18.47
CA GLY A 305 -0.49 -23.94 -19.16
C GLY A 305 -0.39 -25.33 -18.51
N GLY A 306 0.11 -25.42 -17.28
CA GLY A 306 0.14 -26.63 -16.46
C GLY A 306 -1.12 -26.87 -15.63
#